data_AF-A0A7C7T259-F1
#
_entry.id   AF-A0A7C7T259-F1
#
_cell.length_a   1.000
_cell.length_b   1.000
_cell.length_c   1.000
_cell.angle_alpha   90.00
_cell.angle_beta   90.00
_cell.angle_gamma   90.00
#
_symmetry.space_group_name_H-M   'P 1'
#
loop_
_entity.id
_entity.type
_entity.pdbx_description
1 polymer ?
#
loop_
_entity_poly.entity_id
_entity_poly.type
_entity_poly.pdbx_seq_one_letter_code
_entity_poly.pdbx_strand_id
1 'polypeptide(L)'
;MNVTATPLQVYGTRLPTYVFDNGNDLARHVANIIAGVIRERNAFGQNAVLGLPTGSTPVGAYRELIRLHKQGLDFSRVVCFNLDEYFGISRDKLQSYHRWMHEQLFNHVNIPPENIHAPDGTVGSDAIDAYCVSFERKIQDAGGIDVMLLGIGGNGHIGFNEPFSSRNSRTRLCTLDPTTRRAAALSTASR
;
A
#
# COMPACT_ATOMS: atom_id res chain seq x y z
N MET A 1 -15.57 20.44 -10.42
CA MET A 1 -14.55 21.47 -10.69
C MET A 1 -13.34 20.76 -11.25
N ASN A 2 -12.89 21.15 -12.44
CA ASN A 2 -11.73 20.58 -13.10
C ASN A 2 -10.48 20.96 -12.32
N VAL A 3 -9.87 19.99 -11.61
CA VAL A 3 -8.47 20.12 -11.21
C VAL A 3 -7.66 19.93 -12.49
N THR A 4 -7.24 21.02 -13.12
CA THR A 4 -6.15 20.98 -14.09
C THR A 4 -4.87 20.67 -13.33
N ALA A 5 -4.65 19.39 -13.05
CA ALA A 5 -3.43 18.90 -12.43
C ALA A 5 -2.31 18.95 -13.48
N THR A 6 -1.84 20.16 -13.80
CA THR A 6 -0.59 20.31 -14.55
C THR A 6 0.54 20.00 -13.58
N PRO A 7 1.44 19.07 -13.89
CA PRO A 7 2.55 18.76 -13.00
C PRO A 7 3.43 20.00 -12.82
N LEU A 8 3.73 20.32 -11.57
CA LEU A 8 4.68 21.34 -11.19
C LEU A 8 6.10 20.79 -11.31
N GLN A 9 6.99 21.64 -11.81
CA GLN A 9 8.42 21.37 -11.78
C GLN A 9 8.98 21.80 -10.42
N VAL A 10 9.40 20.82 -9.62
CA VAL A 10 10.00 21.05 -8.31
C VAL A 10 11.51 20.94 -8.42
N TYR A 11 12.23 21.90 -7.85
CA TYR A 11 13.69 21.90 -7.84
C TYR A 11 14.23 20.63 -7.17
N GLY A 12 15.23 19.98 -7.77
CA GLY A 12 15.85 18.76 -7.24
C GLY A 12 15.15 17.46 -7.65
N THR A 13 14.05 17.48 -8.40
CA THR A 13 13.43 16.29 -8.96
C THR A 13 12.96 16.48 -10.41
N ARG A 14 12.99 15.40 -11.19
CA ARG A 14 12.36 15.32 -12.52
C ARG A 14 11.02 14.59 -12.47
N LEU A 15 10.61 14.12 -11.29
CA LEU A 15 9.35 13.43 -11.11
C LEU A 15 8.20 14.44 -11.24
N PRO A 16 7.13 14.10 -12.00
CA PRO A 16 5.90 14.89 -12.02
C PRO A 16 5.39 15.08 -10.60
N THR A 17 5.23 16.34 -10.19
CA THR A 17 4.74 16.67 -8.85
C THR A 17 3.42 17.40 -8.96
N TYR A 18 2.42 16.94 -8.21
CA TYR A 18 1.10 17.55 -8.19
C TYR A 18 0.81 18.09 -6.80
N VAL A 19 0.29 19.32 -6.74
CA VAL A 19 -0.12 19.97 -5.50
C VAL A 19 -1.63 20.15 -5.56
N PHE A 20 -2.29 19.84 -4.45
CA PHE A 20 -3.74 19.91 -4.31
C PHE A 20 -4.08 20.82 -3.14
N ASP A 21 -5.17 21.57 -3.25
CA ASP A 21 -5.62 22.52 -2.22
C ASP A 21 -6.03 21.80 -0.92
N ASN A 22 -6.46 20.54 -1.02
CA ASN A 22 -6.88 19.74 0.12
C ASN A 22 -6.65 18.23 -0.10
N GLY A 23 -6.70 17.48 1.00
CA GLY A 23 -6.49 16.03 0.98
C GLY A 23 -7.55 15.22 0.22
N ASN A 24 -8.77 15.74 0.06
CA ASN A 24 -9.82 15.04 -0.69
C ASN A 24 -9.56 15.06 -2.20
N ASP A 25 -9.06 16.18 -2.72
CA ASP A 25 -8.70 16.28 -4.14
C ASP A 25 -7.48 15.41 -4.47
N LEU A 26 -6.48 15.38 -3.58
CA LEU A 26 -5.36 14.43 -3.64
C LEU A 26 -5.87 12.98 -3.64
N ALA A 27 -6.72 12.62 -2.67
CA ALA A 27 -7.27 11.28 -2.54
C ALA A 27 -8.02 10.83 -3.79
N ARG A 28 -8.85 11.71 -4.37
CA ARG A 28 -9.58 11.44 -5.61
C ARG A 28 -8.65 11.27 -6.80
N HIS A 29 -7.61 12.10 -6.89
CA HIS A 29 -6.63 12.00 -7.96
C HIS A 29 -5.87 10.67 -7.90
N VAL A 30 -5.34 10.29 -6.73
CA VAL A 30 -4.65 9.02 -6.52
C VAL A 30 -5.57 7.83 -6.80
N ALA A 31 -6.81 7.86 -6.29
CA ALA A 31 -7.79 6.80 -6.56
C ALA A 31 -8.11 6.66 -8.05
N ASN A 32 -8.16 7.77 -8.81
CA ASN A 32 -8.37 7.73 -10.25
C ASN A 32 -7.19 7.13 -11.02
N ILE A 33 -5.94 7.34 -10.58
CA ILE A 33 -4.77 6.67 -11.16
C ILE A 33 -4.89 5.16 -10.97
N ILE A 34 -5.14 4.70 -9.74
CA ILE A 34 -5.29 3.28 -9.41
C ILE A 34 -6.48 2.67 -10.18
N ALA A 35 -7.62 3.37 -10.20
CA ALA A 35 -8.80 2.92 -10.94
C ALA A 35 -8.56 2.87 -12.45
N GLY A 36 -7.70 3.75 -13.00
CA GLY A 36 -7.25 3.69 -14.38
C GLY A 36 -6.54 2.39 -14.70
N VAL A 37 -5.55 2.02 -13.87
CA VAL A 37 -4.82 0.74 -13.98
C VAL A 37 -5.78 -0.45 -13.91
N ILE A 38 -6.68 -0.47 -12.92
CA ILE A 38 -7.66 -1.56 -12.77
C ILE A 38 -8.53 -1.69 -14.02
N ARG A 39 -9.08 -0.58 -14.54
CA ARG A 39 -9.94 -0.60 -15.73
C ARG A 39 -9.19 -1.07 -16.97
N GLU A 40 -7.96 -0.59 -17.17
CA GLU A 40 -7.13 -0.98 -18.30
C GLU A 40 -6.85 -2.49 -18.27
N ARG A 41 -6.38 -3.02 -17.14
CA ARG A 41 -6.07 -4.44 -16.98
C ARG A 41 -7.30 -5.32 -17.13
N ASN A 42 -8.44 -4.90 -16.55
CA ASN A 42 -9.71 -5.58 -16.73
C ASN A 42 -10.15 -5.62 -18.21
N ALA A 43 -9.96 -4.54 -18.97
CA ALA A 43 -10.30 -4.49 -20.39
C ALA A 43 -9.49 -5.48 -21.24
N PHE A 44 -8.27 -5.78 -20.82
CA PHE A 44 -7.42 -6.82 -21.44
C PHE A 44 -7.61 -8.22 -20.81
N GLY A 45 -8.51 -8.38 -19.84
CA GLY A 45 -8.69 -9.65 -19.14
C GLY A 45 -7.45 -10.07 -18.34
N GLN A 46 -6.65 -9.11 -17.86
CA GLN A 46 -5.43 -9.31 -17.09
C GLN A 46 -5.64 -8.92 -15.63
N ASN A 47 -4.77 -9.42 -14.75
CA ASN A 47 -4.76 -8.99 -13.36
C ASN A 47 -4.12 -7.60 -13.22
N ALA A 48 -4.71 -6.75 -12.38
CA ALA A 48 -4.08 -5.52 -11.92
C ALA A 48 -3.33 -5.80 -10.62
N VAL A 49 -2.01 -5.68 -10.64
CA VAL A 49 -1.16 -5.96 -9.47
C VAL A 49 -0.83 -4.66 -8.75
N LEU A 50 -1.40 -4.48 -7.57
CA LEU A 50 -1.33 -3.26 -6.78
C LEU A 50 -0.45 -3.45 -5.55
N GLY A 51 0.38 -2.46 -5.25
CA GLY A 51 1.10 -2.35 -4.00
C GLY A 51 0.48 -1.27 -3.11
N LEU A 52 -0.01 -1.63 -1.92
CA LEU A 52 -0.81 -0.75 -1.07
C LEU A 52 -0.23 -0.57 0.35
N PRO A 53 -0.05 0.67 0.84
CA PRO A 53 0.52 0.95 2.15
C PRO A 53 -0.54 1.03 3.25
N THR A 54 -0.13 0.91 4.51
CA THR A 54 -1.00 1.28 5.63
C THR A 54 -0.78 2.72 6.08
N GLY A 55 -1.42 3.12 7.18
CA GLY A 55 -1.27 4.45 7.78
C GLY A 55 -2.44 5.39 7.46
N SER A 56 -2.41 6.60 8.02
CA SER A 56 -3.50 7.57 7.88
C SER A 56 -3.56 8.20 6.48
N THR A 57 -2.42 8.43 5.84
CA THR A 57 -2.29 9.08 4.53
C THR A 57 -3.13 8.42 3.42
N PRO A 58 -3.10 7.09 3.19
CA PRO A 58 -3.84 6.46 2.10
C PRO A 58 -5.36 6.31 2.36
N VAL A 59 -5.86 6.56 3.57
CA VAL A 59 -7.28 6.33 3.94
C VAL A 59 -8.24 7.07 3.01
N GLY A 60 -7.92 8.32 2.64
CA GLY A 60 -8.74 9.09 1.70
C GLY A 60 -8.86 8.39 0.34
N ALA A 61 -7.74 7.88 -0.19
CA ALA A 61 -7.72 7.17 -1.47
C ALA A 61 -8.53 5.87 -1.41
N TYR A 62 -8.47 5.13 -0.29
CA TYR A 62 -9.30 3.92 -0.11
C TYR A 62 -10.80 4.23 -0.09
N ARG A 63 -11.21 5.29 0.60
CA ARG A 63 -12.62 5.73 0.58
C ARG A 63 -13.10 6.06 -0.83
N GLU A 64 -12.25 6.72 -1.63
CA GLU A 64 -12.56 7.01 -3.03
C GLU A 64 -12.59 5.75 -3.90
N LEU A 65 -11.69 4.80 -3.70
CA LEU A 65 -11.73 3.50 -4.40
C LEU A 65 -13.00 2.70 -4.06
N ILE A 66 -13.43 2.68 -2.80
CA ILE A 66 -14.70 2.08 -2.37
C ILE A 66 -15.88 2.79 -3.05
N ARG A 67 -15.86 4.13 -3.09
CA ARG A 67 -16.89 4.91 -3.78
C ARG A 67 -16.95 4.56 -5.27
N LEU A 68 -15.80 4.42 -5.93
CA LEU A 68 -15.70 4.02 -7.33
C LEU A 68 -16.14 2.57 -7.55
N HIS A 69 -15.87 1.66 -6.61
CA HIS A 69 -16.36 0.28 -6.66
C HIS A 69 -17.89 0.24 -6.66
N LYS A 70 -18.53 1.00 -5.77
CA LYS A 70 -19.99 1.18 -5.73
C LYS A 70 -20.56 1.78 -7.02
N GLN A 71 -19.72 2.37 -7.87
CA GLN A 71 -20.06 2.92 -9.18
C GLN A 71 -19.62 2.01 -10.35
N GLY A 72 -19.17 0.78 -10.08
CA GLY A 72 -18.85 -0.22 -11.09
C GLY A 72 -17.36 -0.47 -11.37
N LEU A 73 -16.44 0.10 -10.57
CA LEU A 73 -15.03 -0.32 -10.64
C LEU A 73 -14.89 -1.76 -10.10
N ASP A 74 -14.43 -2.70 -10.92
CA ASP A 74 -14.37 -4.13 -10.56
C ASP A 74 -13.00 -4.55 -10.03
N PHE A 75 -12.94 -5.08 -8.80
CA PHE A 75 -11.74 -5.58 -8.14
C PHE A 75 -11.55 -7.10 -8.29
N SER A 76 -12.41 -7.81 -9.02
CA SER A 76 -12.38 -9.27 -9.16
C SER A 76 -11.07 -9.84 -9.73
N ARG A 77 -10.30 -9.01 -10.44
CA ARG A 77 -8.99 -9.34 -11.03
C ARG A 77 -7.84 -8.53 -10.43
N VAL A 78 -8.06 -7.94 -9.25
CA VAL A 78 -6.99 -7.27 -8.52
C VAL A 78 -6.20 -8.29 -7.72
N VAL A 79 -4.87 -8.20 -7.80
CA VAL A 79 -3.90 -8.84 -6.91
C VAL A 79 -3.23 -7.75 -6.10
N CYS A 80 -3.21 -7.87 -4.78
CA CYS A 80 -2.70 -6.83 -3.90
C CYS A 80 -1.53 -7.34 -3.04
N PHE A 81 -0.46 -6.55 -2.98
CA PHE A 81 0.67 -6.74 -2.07
C PHE A 81 0.75 -5.56 -1.08
N ASN A 82 0.65 -5.85 0.22
CA ASN A 82 0.97 -4.85 1.24
C ASN A 82 2.49 -4.79 1.48
N LEU A 83 2.96 -3.61 1.91
CA LEU A 83 4.39 -3.33 2.07
C LEU A 83 5.02 -4.09 3.25
N ASP A 84 4.32 -4.10 4.38
CA ASP A 84 4.88 -4.47 5.68
C ASP A 84 3.82 -5.02 6.63
N GLU A 85 4.29 -5.71 7.68
CA GLU A 85 3.52 -6.16 8.83
C GLU A 85 4.46 -6.23 10.05
N TYR A 86 3.91 -6.13 11.25
CA TYR A 86 4.68 -6.29 12.48
C TYR A 86 5.03 -7.76 12.75
N PHE A 87 6.32 -8.01 12.96
CA PHE A 87 6.79 -9.30 13.43
C PHE A 87 6.29 -9.60 14.86
N GLY A 88 5.84 -10.83 15.10
CA GLY A 88 5.26 -11.30 16.35
C GLY A 88 3.79 -10.94 16.56
N ILE A 89 3.13 -10.26 15.61
CA ILE A 89 1.72 -9.88 15.70
C ILE A 89 0.86 -10.80 14.83
N SER A 90 -0.15 -11.41 15.44
CA SER A 90 -1.16 -12.21 14.75
C SER A 90 -2.17 -11.35 14.00
N ARG A 91 -2.71 -11.87 12.90
CA ARG A 91 -3.61 -11.16 11.95
C ARG A 91 -4.93 -10.70 12.57
N ASP A 92 -5.33 -11.25 13.71
CA ASP A 92 -6.55 -10.88 14.45
C ASP A 92 -6.35 -9.65 15.36
N LYS A 93 -5.11 -9.30 15.66
CA LYS A 93 -4.78 -8.19 16.57
C LYS A 93 -5.14 -6.86 15.95
N LEU A 94 -5.60 -5.93 16.79
CA LEU A 94 -5.95 -4.56 16.38
C LEU A 94 -4.78 -3.82 15.71
N GLN A 95 -3.55 -4.19 16.08
CA GLN A 95 -2.33 -3.63 15.54
C GLN A 95 -1.92 -4.20 14.19
N SER A 96 -2.51 -5.32 13.76
CA SER A 96 -2.14 -5.96 12.50
C SER A 96 -2.53 -5.09 11.31
N TYR A 97 -1.58 -4.92 10.40
CA TYR A 97 -1.79 -4.26 9.13
C TYR A 97 -2.67 -5.06 8.19
N HIS A 98 -2.61 -6.40 8.25
CA HIS A 98 -3.58 -7.26 7.58
C HIS A 98 -5.01 -6.92 8.01
N ARG A 99 -5.30 -6.94 9.31
CA ARG A 99 -6.64 -6.58 9.83
C ARG A 99 -7.05 -5.18 9.38
N TRP A 100 -6.15 -4.22 9.52
CA TRP A 100 -6.44 -2.83 9.16
C TRP A 100 -6.81 -2.67 7.68
N MET A 101 -6.09 -3.33 6.77
CA MET A 101 -6.39 -3.27 5.34
C MET A 101 -7.76 -3.88 5.00
N HIS A 102 -8.15 -4.95 5.70
CA HIS A 102 -9.50 -5.50 5.59
C HIS A 102 -10.57 -4.48 6.02
N GLU A 103 -10.36 -3.83 7.17
CA GLU A 103 -11.28 -2.81 7.69
C GLU A 103 -11.37 -1.57 6.79
N GLN A 104 -10.26 -1.13 6.20
CA GLN A 104 -10.20 0.09 5.39
C GLN A 104 -10.56 -0.09 3.92
N LEU A 105 -10.36 -1.27 3.34
CA LEU A 105 -10.56 -1.49 1.90
C LEU A 105 -11.16 -2.85 1.58
N PHE A 106 -10.50 -3.96 1.94
CA PHE A 106 -10.80 -5.25 1.30
C PHE A 106 -12.19 -5.81 1.62
N ASN A 107 -12.77 -5.47 2.78
CA ASN A 107 -14.13 -5.89 3.11
C ASN A 107 -15.22 -5.08 2.37
N HIS A 108 -14.84 -4.03 1.63
CA HIS A 108 -15.76 -3.10 0.96
C HIS A 108 -15.72 -3.20 -0.56
N VAL A 109 -14.90 -4.12 -1.10
CA VAL A 109 -14.71 -4.36 -2.53
C VAL A 109 -14.71 -5.85 -2.84
N ASN A 110 -14.91 -6.23 -4.10
CA ASN A 110 -15.00 -7.63 -4.53
C ASN A 110 -13.64 -8.26 -4.91
N ILE A 111 -12.56 -7.88 -4.24
CA ILE A 111 -11.25 -8.52 -4.42
C ILE A 111 -11.30 -9.98 -3.91
N PRO A 112 -10.77 -10.98 -4.66
CA PRO A 112 -10.70 -12.34 -4.16
C PRO A 112 -9.76 -12.46 -2.95
N PRO A 113 -10.14 -13.14 -1.85
CA PRO A 113 -9.28 -13.29 -0.67
C PRO A 113 -7.89 -13.88 -0.96
N GLU A 114 -7.80 -14.82 -1.91
CA GLU A 114 -6.56 -15.46 -2.35
C GLU A 114 -5.59 -14.49 -3.04
N ASN A 115 -6.10 -13.37 -3.53
CA ASN A 115 -5.34 -12.33 -4.21
C ASN A 115 -4.83 -11.24 -3.25
N ILE A 116 -5.09 -11.36 -1.94
CA ILE A 116 -4.59 -10.45 -0.91
C ILE A 116 -3.33 -11.04 -0.30
N HIS A 117 -2.21 -10.34 -0.49
CA HIS A 117 -0.91 -10.73 0.03
C HIS A 117 -0.37 -9.66 0.98
N ALA A 118 -0.32 -9.99 2.27
CA ALA A 118 0.39 -9.21 3.28
C ALA A 118 1.51 -10.06 3.89
N PRO A 119 2.64 -9.46 4.31
CA PRO A 119 3.64 -10.17 5.09
C PRO A 119 3.02 -10.81 6.34
N ASP A 120 3.48 -12.00 6.70
CA ASP A 120 2.98 -12.76 7.85
C ASP A 120 3.90 -12.54 9.04
N GLY A 121 3.39 -11.79 10.02
CA GLY A 121 4.12 -11.48 11.25
C GLY A 121 4.39 -12.69 12.15
N THR A 122 3.77 -13.85 11.90
CA THR A 122 3.83 -15.02 12.80
C THR A 122 4.83 -16.10 12.37
N VAL A 123 5.58 -15.86 11.29
CA VAL A 123 6.61 -16.77 10.79
C VAL A 123 7.68 -17.01 11.86
N GLY A 124 8.13 -18.25 12.02
CA GLY A 124 9.24 -18.60 12.92
C GLY A 124 10.52 -17.85 12.55
N SER A 125 11.29 -17.42 13.55
CA SER A 125 12.48 -16.59 13.33
C SER A 125 13.54 -17.24 12.42
N ASP A 126 13.61 -18.57 12.44
CA ASP A 126 14.47 -19.41 11.61
C ASP A 126 14.02 -19.52 10.15
N ALA A 127 12.75 -19.20 9.85
CA ALA A 127 12.16 -19.30 8.52
C ALA A 127 11.99 -17.94 7.82
N ILE A 128 12.34 -16.83 8.48
CA ILE A 128 12.12 -15.46 7.98
C ILE A 128 12.75 -15.24 6.60
N ASP A 129 14.02 -15.61 6.41
CA ASP A 129 14.72 -15.34 5.16
C ASP A 129 14.07 -16.08 3.98
N ALA A 130 13.73 -17.36 4.20
CA ALA A 130 13.01 -18.16 3.22
C ALA A 130 11.61 -17.59 2.93
N TYR A 131 10.92 -17.09 3.95
CA TYR A 131 9.64 -16.43 3.80
C TYR A 131 9.75 -15.16 2.95
N CYS A 132 10.71 -14.28 3.23
CA CYS A 132 10.94 -13.06 2.46
C CYS A 132 11.23 -13.36 0.99
N VAL A 133 12.06 -14.37 0.70
CA VAL A 133 12.31 -14.83 -0.68
C VAL A 133 11.03 -15.34 -1.35
N SER A 134 10.20 -16.10 -0.61
CA SER A 134 8.92 -16.59 -1.12
C SER A 134 7.94 -15.45 -1.43
N PHE A 135 7.96 -14.37 -0.65
CA PHE A 135 7.10 -13.21 -0.85
C PHE A 135 7.49 -12.44 -2.11
N GLU A 136 8.79 -12.21 -2.32
CA GLU A 136 9.32 -11.63 -3.57
C GLU A 136 8.96 -12.49 -4.79
N ARG A 137 9.03 -13.82 -4.66
CA ARG A 137 8.64 -14.74 -5.72
C ARG A 137 7.16 -14.62 -6.07
N LYS A 138 6.26 -14.47 -5.09
CA LYS A 138 4.83 -14.22 -5.36
C LYS A 138 4.60 -12.95 -6.17
N ILE A 139 5.36 -11.88 -5.90
CA ILE A 139 5.29 -10.65 -6.69
C ILE A 139 5.72 -10.92 -8.14
N GLN A 140 6.80 -11.68 -8.35
CA GLN A 140 7.27 -12.05 -9.68
C GLN A 140 6.27 -12.95 -10.42
N ASP A 141 5.72 -13.95 -9.74
CA ASP A 141 4.74 -14.90 -10.30
C ASP A 141 3.43 -14.18 -10.68
N ALA A 142 3.09 -13.07 -10.01
CA ALA A 142 1.99 -12.19 -10.39
C ALA A 142 2.27 -11.28 -11.60
N GLY A 143 3.52 -11.23 -12.09
CA GLY A 143 3.95 -10.40 -13.21
C GLY A 143 4.60 -9.06 -12.82
N GLY A 144 4.88 -8.84 -11.54
CA GLY A 144 5.37 -7.57 -11.01
C GLY A 144 4.25 -6.60 -10.60
N ILE A 145 4.61 -5.50 -9.93
CA ILE A 145 3.66 -4.49 -9.46
C ILE A 145 3.38 -3.48 -10.58
N ASP A 146 2.11 -3.34 -10.98
CA ASP A 146 1.66 -2.34 -11.98
C ASP A 146 1.64 -0.92 -11.37
N VAL A 147 1.18 -0.80 -10.11
CA VAL A 147 1.16 0.48 -9.40
C VAL A 147 1.47 0.29 -7.91
N MET A 148 2.34 1.14 -7.38
CA MET A 148 2.72 1.16 -5.97
C MET A 148 2.31 2.49 -5.34
N LEU A 149 1.33 2.47 -4.45
CA LEU A 149 1.04 3.63 -3.61
C LEU A 149 1.99 3.64 -2.42
N LEU A 150 2.64 4.77 -2.16
CA LEU A 150 3.62 4.90 -1.08
C LEU A 150 3.34 6.16 -0.28
N GLY A 151 3.48 6.07 1.04
CA GLY A 151 3.64 7.22 1.92
C GLY A 151 5.12 7.50 2.16
N ILE A 152 5.43 8.75 2.52
CA ILE A 152 6.75 9.16 2.99
C ILE A 152 6.62 9.56 4.46
N GLY A 153 7.40 8.92 5.33
CA GLY A 153 7.47 9.26 6.75
C GLY A 153 8.16 10.60 6.99
N GLY A 154 7.96 11.19 8.17
CA GLY A 154 8.55 12.50 8.52
C GLY A 154 10.09 12.54 8.48
N ASN A 155 10.75 11.38 8.63
CA ASN A 155 12.20 11.22 8.50
C ASN A 155 12.63 10.74 7.08
N GLY A 156 11.71 10.69 6.13
CA GLY A 156 11.95 10.27 4.75
C GLY A 156 11.83 8.77 4.47
N HIS A 157 11.44 7.95 5.45
CA HIS A 157 11.27 6.51 5.24
C HIS A 157 10.12 6.18 4.27
N ILE A 158 10.20 5.00 3.64
CA ILE A 158 9.13 4.40 2.83
C ILE A 158 8.86 2.98 3.37
N GLY A 159 7.62 2.72 3.78
CA GLY A 159 7.31 1.53 4.60
C GLY A 159 8.20 1.52 5.84
N PHE A 160 8.75 0.37 6.21
CA PHE A 160 9.76 0.28 7.26
C PHE A 160 11.23 0.42 6.80
N ASN A 161 11.46 0.99 5.60
CA ASN A 161 12.82 1.31 5.15
C ASN A 161 13.28 2.62 5.80
N GLU A 162 13.72 2.52 7.05
CA GLU A 162 14.28 3.61 7.85
C GLU A 162 15.53 4.23 7.20
N PRO A 163 15.93 5.46 7.63
CA PRO A 163 17.22 6.02 7.28
C PRO A 163 18.36 5.00 7.42
N PHE A 164 19.32 5.06 6.49
CA PHE A 164 20.43 4.11 6.36
C PHE A 164 20.08 2.70 5.85
N SER A 165 18.80 2.43 5.52
CA SER A 165 18.45 1.23 4.75
C SER A 165 19.18 1.20 3.41
N SER A 166 19.62 0.01 2.99
CA SER A 166 20.28 -0.17 1.68
C SER A 166 19.34 0.21 0.54
N ARG A 167 19.83 1.01 -0.41
CA ARG A 167 19.04 1.46 -1.58
C ARG A 167 18.50 0.30 -2.42
N ASN A 168 19.23 -0.82 -2.46
CA ASN A 168 18.86 -2.01 -3.24
C ASN A 168 18.33 -3.13 -2.35
N SER A 169 17.84 -2.81 -1.14
CA SER A 169 17.29 -3.80 -0.23
C SER A 169 16.06 -4.50 -0.81
N ARG A 170 15.85 -5.76 -0.43
CA ARG A 170 14.64 -6.54 -0.70
C ARG A 170 13.79 -6.68 0.57
N THR A 171 12.67 -7.39 0.44
CA THR A 171 11.85 -7.85 1.58
C THR A 171 12.75 -8.51 2.63
N ARG A 172 12.67 -8.04 3.87
CA ARG A 172 13.52 -8.50 4.98
C ARG A 172 12.86 -8.18 6.32
N LEU A 173 13.27 -8.87 7.37
CA LEU A 173 13.06 -8.39 8.73
C LEU A 173 13.90 -7.12 8.95
N CYS A 174 13.30 -6.10 9.55
CA CYS A 174 13.99 -4.86 9.90
C CYS A 174 13.65 -4.43 11.32
N THR A 175 14.57 -3.68 11.93
CA THR A 175 14.35 -3.08 13.24
C THR A 175 13.82 -1.68 13.06
N LEU A 176 12.71 -1.37 13.73
CA LEU A 176 12.07 -0.06 13.65
C LEU A 176 12.77 0.96 14.55
N ASP A 177 12.93 2.18 14.05
CA ASP A 177 13.42 3.30 14.85
C ASP A 177 12.46 3.58 16.03
N PRO A 178 12.96 3.98 17.22
CA PRO A 178 12.10 4.35 18.35
C PRO A 178 11.04 5.41 18.01
N THR A 179 11.32 6.31 17.07
CA THR A 179 10.37 7.32 16.58
C THR A 179 9.22 6.67 15.81
N THR A 180 9.54 5.76 14.90
CA THR A 180 8.54 4.99 14.13
C THR A 180 7.71 4.09 15.04
N ARG A 181 8.33 3.43 16.03
CA ARG A 181 7.61 2.65 17.04
C ARG A 181 6.59 3.49 17.83
N ARG A 182 6.96 4.72 18.21
CA ARG A 182 6.05 5.64 18.91
C ARG A 182 4.90 6.10 18.01
N ALA A 183 5.19 6.47 16.76
CA ALA A 183 4.15 6.88 15.80
C ALA A 183 3.17 5.73 15.51
N ALA A 184 3.68 4.52 15.31
CA ALA A 184 2.91 3.30 15.15
C ALA A 184 1.97 3.02 16.35
N ALA A 185 2.51 3.08 17.57
CA ALA A 185 1.77 2.85 18.80
C ALA A 185 0.66 3.90 19.01
N LEU A 186 0.93 5.17 18.71
CA LEU A 186 -0.07 6.24 18.77
C LEU A 186 -1.18 6.03 17.75
N SER A 187 -0.83 5.64 16.51
CA SER A 187 -1.81 5.38 15.44
C SER A 187 -2.76 4.21 15.71
N THR A 188 -2.38 3.31 16.62
CA THR A 188 -3.21 2.19 17.10
C THR A 188 -3.96 2.51 18.38
N ALA A 189 -3.45 3.44 19.21
CA ALA A 189 -4.11 3.92 20.43
C ALA A 189 -5.20 4.97 20.18
N SER A 190 -5.14 5.68 19.04
CA SER A 190 -6.15 6.66 18.61
C SER A 190 -7.20 6.08 17.66
N ARG A 191 -7.44 4.77 17.71
CA ARG A 191 -8.46 4.03 16.95
C ARG A 191 -9.53 3.46 17.86
#